data_AF-A0A920S4M5-F1
#
_entry.id   AF-A0A920S4M5-F1
#
_cell.length_a   1.000
_cell.length_b   1.000
_cell.length_c   1.000
_cell.angle_alpha   90.00
_cell.angle_beta   90.00
_cell.angle_gamma   90.00
#
_symmetry.space_group_name_H-M   'P 1'
#
loop_
_entity.id
_entity.type
_entity.pdbx_description
1 polymer ?
#
loop_
_entity_poly.entity_id
_entity_poly.type
_entity_poly.pdbx_seq_one_letter_code
_entity_poly.pdbx_strand_id
1 'polypeptide(L)' 'MRAWYDIDPGSPLSGTEDIRQSAAAVQELVEAENRKGMPTNRIVLAGFSQGGVIAFHLGLRSEIVPRG' A
#
# COMPACT_ATOMS: atom_id res chain seq x y z
N MET A 1 -11.08 12.36 -11.29
CA MET A 1 -9.98 12.56 -10.33
C MET A 1 -9.33 11.21 -10.11
N ARG A 2 -8.00 11.11 -9.99
CA ARG A 2 -7.34 9.82 -9.69
C ARG A 2 -7.36 9.62 -8.17
N ALA A 3 -7.89 8.50 -7.71
CA ALA A 3 -7.99 8.14 -6.29
C ALA A 3 -7.34 6.77 -6.07
N TRP A 4 -6.97 6.48 -4.82
CA TRP A 4 -6.43 5.17 -4.44
C TRP A 4 -7.55 4.15 -4.18
N TYR A 5 -8.72 4.63 -3.80
CA TYR A 5 -9.93 3.84 -3.61
C TYR A 5 -11.12 4.78 -3.60
N ASP A 6 -12.30 4.26 -3.90
CA ASP A 6 -13.52 5.04 -3.85
C ASP A 6 -13.96 5.26 -2.40
N ILE A 7 -14.49 6.46 -2.13
CA ILE A 7 -15.09 6.82 -0.84
C ILE A 7 -16.59 6.96 -1.07
N ASP A 8 -17.37 6.10 -0.43
CA ASP A 8 -18.82 6.27 -0.34
C ASP A 8 -19.19 6.75 1.08
N PRO A 9 -19.67 8.00 1.23
CA PRO A 9 -20.14 8.51 2.52
C PRO A 9 -21.33 7.74 3.10
N GLY A 10 -22.14 7.09 2.25
CA GLY A 10 -23.27 6.25 2.64
C GLY A 10 -22.88 4.82 2.96
N SER A 11 -21.66 4.40 2.58
CA SER A 11 -21.11 3.07 2.84
C SER A 11 -19.62 3.16 3.20
N PRO A 12 -19.28 3.56 4.43
CA PRO A 12 -17.88 3.85 4.83
C PRO A 12 -16.92 2.66 4.78
N LEU A 13 -17.46 1.43 4.67
CA LEU A 13 -16.68 0.19 4.56
C LEU A 13 -16.52 -0.29 3.10
N SER A 14 -17.25 0.34 2.16
CA SER A 14 -17.02 0.14 0.74
C SER A 14 -15.62 0.65 0.34
N GLY A 15 -15.02 0.06 -0.69
CA GLY A 15 -13.65 0.42 -1.14
C GLY A 15 -12.53 -0.43 -0.53
N THR A 16 -12.83 -1.41 0.33
CA THR A 16 -11.80 -2.31 0.88
C THR A 16 -11.06 -3.10 -0.21
N GLU A 17 -11.74 -3.45 -1.30
CA GLU A 17 -11.11 -4.15 -2.43
C GLU A 17 -10.17 -3.25 -3.21
N ASP A 18 -10.59 -2.02 -3.51
CA ASP A 18 -9.74 -1.02 -4.17
C ASP A 18 -8.50 -0.69 -3.33
N ILE A 19 -8.63 -0.66 -1.99
CA ILE A 19 -7.50 -0.51 -1.07
C ILE A 19 -6.50 -1.66 -1.26
N ARG A 20 -6.97 -2.91 -1.37
CA ARG A 20 -6.10 -4.07 -1.61
C ARG A 20 -5.43 -3.99 -2.98
N GLN A 21 -6.16 -3.62 -4.02
CA GLN A 21 -5.63 -3.47 -5.37
C GLN A 21 -4.55 -2.38 -5.42
N SER A 22 -4.82 -1.22 -4.81
CA SER A 22 -3.85 -0.13 -4.70
C SER A 22 -2.64 -0.52 -3.87
N ALA A 23 -2.82 -1.24 -2.76
CA ALA A 23 -1.72 -1.74 -1.95
C ALA A 23 -0.86 -2.76 -2.73
N ALA A 24 -1.48 -3.66 -3.50
CA ALA A 24 -0.78 -4.62 -4.36
C ALA A 24 0.02 -3.91 -5.46
N ALA A 25 -0.55 -2.89 -6.10
CA ALA A 25 0.18 -2.09 -7.09
C ALA A 25 1.41 -1.38 -6.49
N VAL A 26 1.32 -0.87 -5.25
CA VAL A 26 2.48 -0.30 -4.55
C VAL A 26 3.48 -1.40 -4.16
N GLN A 27 3.01 -2.59 -3.77
CA GLN A 27 3.86 -3.73 -3.47
C GLN A 27 4.71 -4.15 -4.68
N GLU A 28 4.13 -4.18 -5.88
CA GLU A 28 4.87 -4.48 -7.11
C GLU A 28 6.03 -3.52 -7.35
N LEU A 29 5.88 -2.23 -6.97
CA LEU A 29 6.96 -1.24 -7.03
C LEU A 29 8.07 -1.56 -6.03
N VAL A 30 7.71 -1.92 -4.80
CA VAL A 30 8.68 -2.34 -3.77
C VAL A 30 9.45 -3.58 -4.25
N GLU A 31 8.76 -4.57 -4.80
CA GLU A 31 9.38 -5.78 -5.35
C GLU A 31 10.30 -5.48 -6.53
N ALA A 32 9.94 -4.50 -7.37
CA ALA A 32 10.78 -4.06 -8.47
C ALA A 32 12.09 -3.41 -7.98
N GLU A 33 12.04 -2.60 -6.92
CA GLU A 33 13.24 -2.02 -6.29
C GLU A 33 14.07 -3.10 -5.58
N ASN A 34 13.41 -4.08 -4.95
CA ASN A 34 14.09 -5.24 -4.37
C ASN A 34 14.87 -6.04 -5.43
N ARG A 35 14.28 -6.25 -6.62
CA ARG A 35 14.97 -6.90 -7.75
C ARG A 35 16.20 -6.12 -8.24
N LYS A 36 16.25 -4.81 -8.02
CA LYS A 36 17.41 -3.95 -8.31
C LYS A 36 18.46 -3.95 -7.19
N GLY A 37 18.22 -4.70 -6.10
CA GLY A 37 19.14 -4.83 -4.97
C GLY A 37 18.90 -3.82 -3.83
N MET A 38 17.80 -3.06 -3.85
CA MET A 38 17.40 -2.23 -2.71
C MET A 38 16.75 -3.14 -1.65
N PRO A 39 17.31 -3.31 -0.45
CA PRO A 39 16.65 -4.13 0.57
C PRO A 39 15.42 -3.41 1.13
N THR A 40 14.35 -4.15 1.42
CA THR A 40 13.07 -3.64 1.96
C THR A 40 13.25 -2.77 3.20
N ASN A 41 14.21 -3.09 4.09
CA ASN A 41 14.49 -2.31 5.30
C ASN A 41 15.11 -0.92 5.04
N ARG A 42 15.40 -0.59 3.78
CA ARG A 42 15.83 0.74 3.33
C ARG A 42 14.77 1.45 2.49
N ILE A 43 13.58 0.86 2.36
CA ILE A 43 12.45 1.44 1.63
C ILE A 43 11.44 1.98 2.66
N VAL A 44 11.08 3.26 2.51
CA VAL A 44 10.07 3.90 3.36
C VAL A 44 8.81 4.11 2.54
N LEU A 45 7.68 3.63 3.06
CA LEU A 45 6.35 3.95 2.54
C LEU A 45 5.83 5.19 3.28
N ALA A 46 5.48 6.23 2.53
CA ALA A 46 4.90 7.45 3.06
C ALA A 46 3.67 7.87 2.24
N GLY A 47 2.67 8.46 2.89
CA GLY A 47 1.46 8.91 2.23
C GLY A 47 0.65 9.89 3.08
N PHE A 48 -0.20 10.68 2.42
CA PHE A 48 -1.11 11.65 3.05
C PHE A 48 -2.56 11.31 2.70
N SER A 49 -3.50 11.53 3.64
CA SER A 49 -4.93 11.22 3.48
C SER A 49 -5.14 9.79 2.98
N GLN A 50 -5.83 9.57 1.85
CA GLN A 50 -5.99 8.23 1.25
C GLN A 50 -4.66 7.50 1.02
N GLY A 51 -3.61 8.21 0.59
CA GLY A 51 -2.29 7.61 0.39
C GLY A 51 -1.67 7.09 1.70
N GLY A 52 -1.99 7.73 2.82
CA GLY A 52 -1.58 7.27 4.15
C GLY A 52 -2.26 5.95 4.53
N VAL A 53 -3.54 5.77 4.15
CA VAL A 53 -4.26 4.50 4.33
C VAL A 53 -3.60 3.39 3.53
N ILE A 54 -3.22 3.62 2.27
CA ILE A 54 -2.51 2.62 1.45
C ILE A 54 -1.14 2.27 2.05
N ALA A 55 -0.34 3.28 2.40
CA ALA A 55 0.98 3.07 3.01
C ALA A 55 0.89 2.27 4.32
N PHE A 56 -0.08 2.60 5.18
CA PHE A 56 -0.33 1.90 6.43
C PHE A 56 -0.87 0.47 6.23
N HIS A 57 -1.81 0.30 5.29
CA HIS A 57 -2.38 -1.00 4.95
C HIS A 57 -1.30 -1.97 4.48
N LEU A 58 -0.46 -1.53 3.52
CA LEU A 58 0.64 -2.33 2.99
C LEU A 58 1.72 -2.56 4.07
N GLY A 59 2.17 -1.51 4.76
CA GLY A 59 3.27 -1.61 5.72
C GLY A 59 3.03 -2.61 6.86
N LEU A 60 1.78 -2.78 7.31
CA LEU A 60 1.44 -3.74 8.38
C LEU A 60 1.09 -5.16 7.90
N ARG A 61 0.83 -5.33 6.60
CA ARG A 61 0.38 -6.60 6.01
C ARG A 61 1.38 -7.19 5.02
N SER A 62 2.42 -6.45 4.67
CA SER A 62 3.48 -6.92 3.81
C SER A 62 4.23 -8.08 4.47
N GLU A 63 4.34 -9.20 3.76
CA GLU A 63 5.19 -10.34 4.13
C GLU A 63 6.64 -10.13 3.71
N ILE A 64 6.95 -9.02 3.05
CA ILE A 64 8.27 -8.72 2.49
C ILE A 64 9.29 -8.38 3.59
N VAL A 65 8.82 -7.95 4.77
CA VAL A 65 9.66 -7.85 5.97
C VAL A 65 9.48 -9.13 6.78
N PRO A 66 10.53 -9.96 6.97
CA PRO A 66 10.45 -11.11 7.86
C PRO A 66 10.02 -10.63 9.25
N ARG A 67 8.89 -11.16 9.74
CA ARG A 67 8.55 -11.04 11.16
C ARG A 67 9.55 -11.93 11.88
N GLY A 68 10.51 -11.32 12.57
CA GLY A 68 11.45 -12.02 13.45
C GLY A 68 10.74 -12.79 14.55
#